data_AF-A0A350XIU3-F1
#
_entry.id   AF-A0A350XIU3-F1
#
_cell.length_a   1.000
_cell.length_b   1.000
_cell.length_c   1.000
_cell.angle_alpha   90.00
_cell.angle_beta   90.00
_cell.angle_gamma   90.00
#
_symmetry.space_group_name_H-M   'P 1'
#
loop_
_entity.id
_entity.type
_entity.pdbx_description
1 polymer ?
#
loop_
_entity_poly.entity_id
_entity_poly.type
_entity_poly.pdbx_seq_one_letter_code
_entity_poly.pdbx_strand_id
1 'polypeptide(L)'
;MQIYTVTRYDDVVDPSDNRLTLREAVAEAARSPGPDGIILNDQVRLTRPIEIRTNNSLRFDSGNLGRGSVSGQGITSLFLIDRQNP
;
A
#
# COMPACT_ATOMS: atom_id res chain seq x y z
N MET A 1 -8.66 -10.82 8.58
CA MET A 1 -7.51 -9.96 8.92
C MET A 1 -6.26 -10.67 8.43
N GLN A 2 -5.68 -10.13 7.37
CA GLN A 2 -4.37 -10.51 6.85
C GLN A 2 -3.37 -9.39 7.14
N ILE A 3 -2.08 -9.75 7.19
CA ILE A 3 -0.99 -8.79 7.33
C ILE A 3 -0.05 -8.95 6.14
N TYR A 4 0.07 -7.90 5.34
CA TYR A 4 0.95 -7.82 4.19
C TYR A 4 2.22 -7.07 4.57
N THR A 5 3.37 -7.74 4.53
CA THR A 5 4.66 -7.08 4.78
C THR A 5 5.31 -6.72 3.46
N VAL A 6 5.53 -5.42 3.23
CA VAL A 6 6.18 -4.93 2.01
C VAL A 6 7.67 -5.25 2.06
N THR A 7 8.15 -5.93 1.03
CA THR A 7 9.56 -6.40 0.88
C THR A 7 10.26 -5.80 -0.35
N ARG A 8 9.52 -5.02 -1.14
CA ARG A 8 10.03 -4.24 -2.27
C ARG A 8 9.47 -2.82 -2.22
N TYR A 9 10.36 -1.83 -2.33
CA TYR A 9 10.07 -0.44 -1.95
C TYR A 9 10.01 0.53 -3.14
N ASP A 10 10.35 0.09 -4.35
CA ASP A 10 10.09 0.77 -5.61
C ASP A 10 8.66 0.47 -6.13
N ASP A 11 8.09 1.39 -6.91
CA ASP A 11 6.73 1.29 -7.47
C ASP A 11 6.69 0.41 -8.73
N VAL A 12 7.07 -0.86 -8.59
CA VAL A 12 7.04 -1.86 -9.67
C VAL A 12 6.09 -2.98 -9.28
N VAL A 13 5.12 -3.29 -10.15
CA VAL A 13 4.21 -4.43 -9.94
C VAL A 13 4.72 -5.60 -10.76
N ASP A 14 5.19 -6.65 -10.10
CA ASP A 14 5.65 -7.89 -10.70
C ASP A 14 5.23 -9.08 -9.81
N PRO A 15 4.11 -9.75 -10.10
CA PRO A 15 3.63 -10.86 -9.27
C PRO A 15 4.54 -12.10 -9.34
N SER A 16 5.59 -12.10 -10.17
CA SER A 16 6.50 -13.24 -10.36
C SER A 16 7.84 -13.10 -9.65
N ASP A 17 8.12 -11.95 -9.02
CA ASP A 17 9.42 -11.67 -8.41
C ASP A 17 9.57 -12.16 -6.96
N ASN A 18 8.52 -12.78 -6.39
CA ASN A 18 8.40 -13.20 -4.98
C ASN A 18 8.62 -12.06 -3.97
N ARG A 19 8.47 -10.81 -4.39
CA ARG A 19 8.51 -9.63 -3.54
C ARG A 19 7.14 -8.98 -3.55
N LEU A 20 6.87 -8.23 -2.48
CA LEU A 20 5.58 -7.56 -2.31
C LEU A 20 5.83 -6.08 -2.23
N THR A 21 5.32 -5.33 -3.20
CA THR A 21 5.28 -3.87 -3.18
C THR A 21 4.05 -3.37 -2.43
N LEU A 22 4.07 -2.08 -2.06
CA LEU A 22 2.91 -1.42 -1.46
C LEU A 22 1.68 -1.50 -2.37
N ARG A 23 1.85 -1.36 -3.69
CA ARG A 23 0.73 -1.41 -4.64
C ARG A 23 0.11 -2.80 -4.71
N GLU A 24 0.93 -3.83 -4.70
CA GLU A 24 0.46 -5.22 -4.66
C GLU A 24 -0.21 -5.54 -3.33
N ALA A 25 0.37 -5.13 -2.20
CA ALA A 25 -0.25 -5.33 -0.88
C ALA A 25 -1.65 -4.71 -0.79
N VAL A 26 -1.83 -3.50 -1.33
CA VAL A 26 -3.15 -2.83 -1.39
C VAL A 26 -4.09 -3.57 -2.33
N ALA A 27 -3.60 -4.06 -3.48
CA ALA A 27 -4.42 -4.82 -4.42
C ALA A 27 -4.85 -6.18 -3.86
N GLU A 28 -3.99 -6.88 -3.12
CA GLU A 28 -4.34 -8.14 -2.44
C GLU A 28 -5.38 -7.92 -1.35
N ALA A 29 -5.19 -6.89 -0.50
CA ALA A 29 -6.18 -6.52 0.51
C ALA A 29 -7.54 -6.12 -0.11
N ALA A 30 -7.53 -5.60 -1.35
CA ALA A 30 -8.76 -5.31 -2.09
C ALA A 30 -9.51 -6.54 -2.59
N ARG A 31 -8.83 -7.70 -2.76
CA ARG A 31 -9.47 -8.93 -3.25
C ARG A 31 -10.37 -9.58 -2.21
N SER A 32 -10.07 -9.40 -0.93
CA SER A 32 -10.86 -9.93 0.18
C SER A 32 -11.07 -8.84 1.22
N PRO A 33 -12.04 -7.93 1.02
CA PRO A 33 -12.28 -6.79 1.88
C PRO A 33 -12.44 -7.19 3.35
N GLY A 34 -11.57 -6.68 4.21
CA GLY A 34 -11.55 -6.94 5.65
C GLY A 34 -10.59 -5.97 6.37
N PRO A 35 -10.50 -6.04 7.71
CA PRO A 35 -9.52 -5.28 8.48
C PRO A 35 -8.14 -5.89 8.25
N ASP A 36 -7.41 -5.36 7.26
CA ASP A 36 -6.10 -5.85 6.86
C ASP A 36 -5.00 -4.84 7.23
N GLY A 37 -3.83 -5.37 7.58
CA GLY A 37 -2.65 -4.59 7.91
C GLY A 37 -1.65 -4.60 6.77
N ILE A 38 -1.00 -3.45 6.53
CA ILE A 38 0.15 -3.34 5.63
C ILE A 38 1.33 -2.81 6.46
N ILE A 39 2.40 -3.60 6.54
CA ILE A 39 3.62 -3.26 7.27
C ILE A 39 4.67 -2.72 6.29
N LEU A 40 5.21 -1.55 6.60
CA LEU A 40 6.27 -0.87 5.85
C LEU A 40 7.55 -0.84 6.68
N ASN A 41 8.51 -1.70 6.35
CA ASN A 41 9.79 -1.76 7.05
C ASN A 41 10.86 -0.80 6.49
N ASP A 42 10.61 -0.21 5.33
CA ASP A 42 11.48 0.80 4.70
C ASP A 42 10.64 1.84 3.94
N GLN A 43 11.28 2.92 3.48
CA GLN A 43 10.65 3.99 2.74
C GLN A 43 10.20 3.52 1.36
N VAL A 44 8.89 3.53 1.14
CA VAL A 44 8.31 3.26 -0.18
C VAL A 44 8.41 4.51 -1.06
N ARG A 45 8.81 4.32 -2.31
CA ARG A 45 8.84 5.34 -3.36
C ARG A 45 7.72 5.08 -4.34
N LEU A 46 6.77 6.00 -4.43
CA LEU A 46 5.64 5.93 -5.36
C LEU A 46 5.90 6.83 -6.57
N THR A 47 5.61 6.32 -7.77
CA THR A 47 5.63 7.10 -9.03
C THR A 47 4.25 7.60 -9.44
N ARG A 48 3.21 6.91 -8.95
CA ARG A 48 1.81 7.33 -9.04
C ARG A 48 1.11 7.05 -7.72
N PRO A 49 -0.02 7.71 -7.44
CA PRO A 49 -0.72 7.50 -6.18
C PRO A 49 -1.19 6.05 -5.98
N ILE A 50 -1.45 5.69 -4.73
CA ILE A 50 -2.08 4.41 -4.35
C ILE A 50 -3.59 4.61 -4.27
N GLU A 51 -4.34 3.76 -4.96
CA GLU A 51 -5.81 3.74 -4.91
C GLU A 51 -6.27 2.85 -3.75
N ILE A 52 -7.03 3.41 -2.82
CA ILE A 52 -7.69 2.69 -1.73
C ILE A 52 -9.19 2.74 -2.00
N ARG A 53 -9.80 1.56 -2.16
CA ARG A 53 -11.25 1.44 -2.37
C ARG A 53 -12.00 1.54 -1.04
N THR A 54 -13.21 2.09 -1.05
CA THR A 54 -14.02 2.34 0.16
C THR A 54 -14.37 1.12 1.00
N ASN A 55 -14.37 -0.07 0.40
CA ASN A 55 -14.58 -1.33 1.11
C ASN A 55 -13.27 -1.90 1.72
N ASN A 56 -12.11 -1.29 1.46
CA ASN A 56 -10.85 -1.73 2.03
C ASN A 56 -10.65 -1.06 3.41
N SER A 57 -10.65 -1.86 4.47
CA SER A 57 -10.25 -1.40 5.79
C SER A 57 -8.75 -1.67 5.98
N LEU A 58 -7.92 -0.70 5.57
CA LEU A 58 -6.46 -0.82 5.64
C LEU A 58 -5.87 -0.07 6.82
N ARG A 59 -5.03 -0.75 7.60
CA ARG A 59 -4.13 -0.13 8.56
C ARG A 59 -2.70 -0.17 8.03
N PHE A 60 -2.09 0.99 7.84
CA PHE A 60 -0.66 1.10 7.55
C PHE A 60 0.13 1.18 8.85
N ASP A 61 1.06 0.26 9.05
CA ASP A 61 1.97 0.26 10.19
C ASP A 61 3.39 0.50 9.70
N SER A 62 4.08 1.44 10.34
CA SER A 62 5.42 1.87 9.93
C SER A 62 6.52 0.91 10.40
N GLY A 63 6.18 -0.24 10.99
CA GLY A 63 7.16 -1.21 11.48
C GLY A 63 8.19 -0.52 12.39
N ASN A 64 9.47 -0.59 12.02
CA ASN A 64 10.58 0.05 12.74
C ASN A 64 10.89 1.49 12.28
N LEU A 65 10.18 2.00 11.28
CA LEU A 65 10.36 3.36 10.81
C LEU A 65 9.57 4.33 11.70
N GLY A 66 10.24 5.36 12.21
CA GLY A 66 9.56 6.53 12.78
C GLY A 66 8.65 7.19 11.73
N ARG A 67 7.67 7.99 12.19
CA ARG A 67 6.64 8.68 11.38
C ARG A 67 7.11 9.05 9.96
N GLY A 68 6.60 8.36 8.93
CA GLY A 68 6.81 8.74 7.52
C GLY A 68 7.33 7.64 6.57
N SER A 69 6.74 6.44 6.58
CA SER A 69 7.20 5.30 5.75
C SER A 69 6.84 5.36 4.25
N VAL A 70 6.05 6.35 3.83
CA VAL A 70 5.62 6.51 2.43
C VAL A 70 6.10 7.85 1.90
N SER A 71 6.85 7.84 0.81
CA SER A 71 7.32 9.03 0.12
C SER A 71 6.86 9.05 -1.34
N GLY A 72 6.47 10.22 -1.81
CA GLY A 72 6.05 10.44 -3.20
C GLY A 72 6.61 11.76 -3.67
N GLN A 73 7.89 11.77 -4.01
CA GLN A 73 8.53 12.97 -4.55
C GLN A 73 7.80 13.41 -5.82
N GLY A 74 7.31 14.66 -5.84
CA GLY A 74 6.66 15.24 -7.01
C GLY A 74 5.20 14.86 -7.23
N ILE A 75 4.52 14.17 -6.30
CA ILE A 75 3.08 13.88 -6.41
C ILE A 75 2.25 14.74 -5.45
N THR A 76 1.16 15.29 -5.99
CA THR A 76 0.19 16.13 -5.25
C THR A 76 -0.72 15.32 -4.33
N SER A 77 -0.79 14.00 -4.53
CA SER A 77 -1.60 13.08 -3.73
C SER A 77 -0.86 11.76 -3.58
N LEU A 78 -0.71 11.29 -2.33
CA LEU A 78 -0.07 10.00 -2.02
C LEU A 78 -1.07 8.85 -2.09
N PHE A 79 -2.29 9.10 -1.63
CA PHE A 79 -3.42 8.17 -1.64
C PHE A 79 -4.61 8.81 -2.34
N LEU A 80 -5.27 8.05 -3.23
CA LEU A 80 -6.61 8.37 -3.74
C LEU A 80 -7.60 7.42 -3.09
N ILE A 81 -8.66 7.96 -2.49
CA ILE A 81 -9.75 7.16 -1.97
C ILE A 81 -10.83 7.12 -3.05
N ASP A 82 -10.98 5.96 -3.70
CA ASP A 82 -12.05 5.75 -4.66
C ASP A 82 -13.33 5.40 -3.92
N ARG A 83 -14.24 6.39 -3.83
CA ARG A 83 -15.62 6.12 -3.44
C ARG A 83 -16.37 5.63 -4.67
N GLN A 84 -16.50 4.32 -4.81
CA GLN A 84 -17.49 3.76 -5.71
C GLN A 84 -18.85 4.30 -5.26
N ASN A 85 -19.43 5.19 -6.08
CA ASN A 85 -20.76 5.73 -5.88
C ASN A 85 -21.76 4.56 -5.93
N PRO A 86 -22.78 4.51 -5.05
CA PRO A 86 -23.75 3.42 -5.03
C PRO A 86 -24.52 3.27 -6.34
#